data_AF-A0A2H0S4W3-F1
#
_entry.id   AF-A0A2H0S4W3-F1
#
_cell.length_a   1.000
_cell.length_b   1.000
_cell.length_c   1.000
_cell.angle_alpha   90.00
_cell.angle_beta   90.00
_cell.angle_gamma   90.00
#
_symmetry.space_group_name_H-M   'P 1'
#
loop_
_entity.id
_entity.type
_entity.pdbx_description
1 polymer ?
#
loop_
_entity_poly.entity_id
_entity_poly.type
_entity_poly.pdbx_seq_one_letter_code
_entity_poly.pdbx_strand_id
1 'polypeptide(L)'
;GSLSVIGAVSPPGGDFSEPVTQNTLRVTKVFWALDAKLAYKRHFPAINWLQSYTLYADNLEGWYAKEIAEDFPENRRRTQKILQDESKLEEIVRLVGMDALSPKEQLTMETARMIREDFLFQNGFDPVDAYSSLHKQYRLLKSILTFMDTAESKVAEEDFDFKKLQSLPVKADIAQSSFCAEEDVDAVFNKIDDAIRTQISTL
;
A
#
# COMPACT_ATOMS: atom_id res chain seq x y z
N GLY A 1 -18.66 -25.19 -9.54
CA GLY A 1 -17.22 -25.13 -9.88
C GLY A 1 -16.90 -23.78 -10.47
N SER A 2 -15.63 -23.40 -10.53
CA SER A 2 -15.16 -22.14 -11.12
C SER A 2 -13.96 -22.40 -12.04
N LEU A 3 -13.74 -21.51 -13.01
CA LEU A 3 -12.54 -21.46 -13.85
C LEU A 3 -11.99 -20.04 -13.82
N SER A 4 -10.79 -19.88 -13.31
CA SER A 4 -10.04 -18.62 -13.34
C SER A 4 -8.88 -18.75 -14.31
N VAL A 5 -8.76 -17.83 -15.26
CA VAL A 5 -7.71 -17.83 -16.28
C VAL A 5 -6.75 -16.68 -16.02
N ILE A 6 -5.45 -16.98 -15.91
CA ILE A 6 -4.37 -16.00 -15.79
C ILE A 6 -3.51 -16.13 -17.04
N GLY A 7 -3.55 -15.11 -17.89
CA GLY A 7 -2.74 -15.04 -19.12
C GLY A 7 -1.50 -14.16 -18.93
N ALA A 8 -0.34 -14.65 -19.34
CA ALA A 8 0.88 -13.85 -19.42
C ALA A 8 1.06 -13.36 -20.87
N VAL A 9 1.32 -12.07 -21.04
CA VAL A 9 1.64 -11.45 -22.33
C VAL A 9 3.00 -10.77 -22.20
N SER A 10 3.90 -11.03 -23.15
CA SER A 10 5.27 -10.52 -23.15
C SER A 10 5.49 -9.55 -24.31
N PRO A 11 4.97 -8.31 -24.22
CA PRO A 11 5.10 -7.33 -25.29
C PRO A 11 6.57 -6.93 -25.48
N PRO A 12 7.08 -6.83 -26.73
CA PRO A 12 8.43 -6.35 -26.99
C PRO A 12 8.64 -4.96 -26.39
N GLY A 13 9.71 -4.79 -25.59
CA GLY A 13 10.05 -3.51 -24.98
C GLY A 13 9.06 -3.00 -23.91
N GLY A 14 8.11 -3.83 -23.47
CA GLY A 14 7.09 -3.40 -22.50
C GLY A 14 6.00 -2.50 -23.11
N ASP A 15 5.87 -2.49 -24.45
CA ASP A 15 4.88 -1.68 -25.13
C ASP A 15 3.48 -2.29 -25.05
N PHE A 16 2.64 -1.80 -24.14
CA PHE A 16 1.26 -2.27 -24.00
C PHE A 16 0.32 -1.85 -25.15
N SER A 17 0.78 -1.03 -26.10
CA SER A 17 -0.03 -0.62 -27.26
C SER A 17 -0.05 -1.67 -28.38
N GLU A 18 0.79 -2.70 -28.29
CA GLU A 18 0.87 -3.74 -29.31
C GLU A 18 -0.43 -4.59 -29.40
N PRO A 19 -0.74 -5.16 -30.58
CA PRO A 19 -2.05 -5.77 -30.84
C PRO A 19 -2.45 -6.91 -29.91
N VAL A 20 -1.53 -7.76 -29.46
CA VAL A 20 -1.82 -8.92 -28.59
C VAL A 20 -2.29 -8.44 -27.22
N THR A 21 -1.59 -7.49 -26.62
CA THR A 21 -1.93 -6.86 -25.36
C THR A 21 -3.27 -6.16 -25.48
N GLN A 22 -3.46 -5.30 -26.50
CA GLN A 22 -4.72 -4.59 -26.70
C GLN A 22 -5.93 -5.52 -26.88
N ASN A 23 -5.79 -6.59 -27.66
CA ASN A 23 -6.86 -7.57 -27.84
C ASN A 23 -7.17 -8.35 -26.55
N THR A 24 -6.14 -8.65 -25.75
CA THR A 24 -6.31 -9.34 -24.45
C THR A 24 -7.01 -8.45 -23.42
N LEU A 25 -6.62 -7.17 -23.34
CA LEU A 25 -7.23 -6.20 -22.42
C LEU A 25 -8.70 -5.92 -22.76
N ARG A 26 -9.12 -6.05 -24.03
CA ARG A 26 -10.53 -5.88 -24.42
C ARG A 26 -11.48 -6.92 -23.83
N VAL A 27 -10.98 -8.13 -23.54
CA VAL A 27 -11.82 -9.25 -23.09
C VAL A 27 -11.62 -9.59 -21.61
N THR A 28 -10.48 -9.21 -21.04
CA THR A 28 -10.18 -9.44 -19.62
C THR A 28 -10.75 -8.32 -18.74
N LYS A 29 -10.97 -8.64 -17.45
CA LYS A 29 -11.51 -7.69 -16.45
C LYS A 29 -10.47 -7.25 -15.42
N VAL A 30 -9.27 -7.83 -15.48
CA VAL A 30 -8.16 -7.56 -14.55
C VAL A 30 -6.89 -7.45 -15.39
N PHE A 31 -6.07 -6.46 -15.05
CA PHE A 31 -4.77 -6.26 -15.63
C PHE A 31 -3.75 -5.98 -14.54
N TRP A 32 -2.70 -6.80 -14.49
CA TRP A 32 -1.52 -6.58 -13.65
C TRP A 32 -0.37 -6.13 -14.56
N ALA A 33 -0.12 -4.83 -14.60
CA ALA A 33 0.94 -4.23 -15.39
C ALA A 33 2.29 -4.46 -14.68
N LEU A 34 3.15 -5.35 -15.19
CA LEU A 34 4.51 -5.48 -14.67
C LEU A 34 5.39 -4.33 -15.17
N ASP A 35 6.20 -3.75 -14.28
CA ASP A 35 7.02 -2.56 -14.55
C ASP A 35 8.51 -2.83 -14.29
N ALA A 36 9.31 -2.67 -15.34
CA ALA A 36 10.75 -2.85 -15.30
C ALA A 36 11.45 -1.89 -14.33
N LYS A 37 10.91 -0.68 -14.10
CA LYS A 37 11.47 0.29 -13.15
C LYS A 37 11.30 -0.19 -11.71
N LEU A 38 10.16 -0.82 -11.38
CA LEU A 38 9.95 -1.43 -10.07
C LEU A 38 10.90 -2.62 -9.87
N ALA A 39 11.00 -3.48 -10.87
CA ALA A 39 11.93 -4.61 -10.84
C ALA A 39 13.39 -4.17 -10.68
N TYR A 40 13.81 -3.11 -11.37
CA TYR A 40 15.16 -2.54 -11.26
C TYR A 40 15.43 -1.98 -9.84
N LYS A 41 14.41 -1.40 -9.20
CA LYS A 41 14.46 -0.98 -7.79
C LYS A 41 14.33 -2.14 -6.81
N ARG A 42 14.25 -3.39 -7.28
CA ARG A 42 14.01 -4.60 -6.48
C ARG A 42 12.69 -4.55 -5.70
N HIS A 43 11.70 -3.82 -6.18
CA HIS A 43 10.35 -3.85 -5.63
C HIS A 43 9.60 -5.03 -6.24
N PHE A 44 9.26 -6.03 -5.43
CA PHE A 44 8.59 -7.25 -5.85
C PHE A 44 7.34 -7.51 -5.00
N PRO A 45 6.24 -8.04 -5.59
CA PRO A 45 6.05 -8.23 -7.03
C PRO A 45 6.03 -6.89 -7.79
N ALA A 46 6.67 -6.84 -8.97
CA ALA A 46 6.91 -5.60 -9.71
C ALA A 46 5.66 -5.10 -10.48
N ILE A 47 4.52 -5.05 -9.80
CA ILE A 47 3.21 -4.66 -10.35
C ILE A 47 3.04 -3.16 -10.18
N ASN A 48 2.83 -2.43 -11.28
CA ASN A 48 2.55 -1.01 -11.26
C ASN A 48 1.11 -0.77 -10.77
N TRP A 49 0.99 -0.26 -9.55
CA TRP A 49 -0.30 -0.02 -8.88
C TRP A 49 -1.13 1.12 -9.48
N LEU A 50 -0.54 2.01 -10.30
CA LEU A 50 -1.25 3.11 -10.97
C LEU A 50 -1.76 2.72 -12.36
N GLN A 51 -1.11 1.77 -13.02
CA GLN A 51 -1.50 1.27 -14.35
C GLN A 51 -2.37 0.01 -14.29
N SER A 52 -2.20 -0.79 -13.24
CA SER A 52 -3.00 -2.01 -13.03
C SER A 52 -4.43 -1.68 -12.64
N TYR A 53 -5.37 -2.54 -12.99
CA TYR A 53 -6.78 -2.36 -12.65
C TYR A 53 -7.52 -3.68 -12.46
N THR A 54 -8.66 -3.60 -11.78
CA THR A 54 -9.65 -4.67 -11.68
C THR A 54 -11.03 -4.08 -11.81
N LEU A 55 -11.86 -4.66 -12.69
CA LEU A 55 -13.28 -4.31 -12.86
C LEU A 55 -14.18 -5.10 -11.92
N TYR A 56 -13.61 -5.88 -11.00
CA TYR A 56 -14.35 -6.64 -10.00
C TYR A 56 -14.47 -5.93 -8.66
N ALA A 57 -13.76 -4.81 -8.44
CA ALA A 57 -13.72 -4.14 -7.14
C ALA A 57 -15.12 -3.83 -6.62
N ASP A 58 -15.93 -3.12 -7.41
CA ASP A 58 -17.29 -2.69 -7.05
C ASP A 58 -18.22 -3.88 -6.77
N ASN A 59 -18.12 -4.94 -7.58
CA ASN A 59 -18.94 -6.14 -7.43
C ASN A 59 -18.60 -6.95 -6.16
N LEU A 60 -17.38 -6.80 -5.65
CA LEU A 60 -16.86 -7.56 -4.50
C LEU A 60 -16.94 -6.77 -3.19
N GLU A 61 -17.29 -5.48 -3.21
CA GLU A 61 -17.31 -4.64 -2.00
C GLU A 61 -18.17 -5.23 -0.89
N GLY A 62 -19.39 -5.68 -1.20
CA GLY A 62 -20.28 -6.28 -0.20
C GLY A 62 -19.74 -7.58 0.40
N TRP A 63 -19.01 -8.38 -0.39
CA TRP A 63 -18.35 -9.58 0.11
C TRP A 63 -17.17 -9.22 1.02
N TYR A 64 -16.33 -8.27 0.61
CA TYR A 64 -15.22 -7.80 1.43
C TYR A 64 -15.68 -7.20 2.76
N ALA A 65 -16.73 -6.38 2.75
CA ALA A 65 -17.31 -5.78 3.93
C ALA A 65 -17.80 -6.84 4.93
N LYS A 66 -18.36 -7.94 4.43
CA LYS A 66 -18.94 -9.02 5.23
C LYS A 66 -17.89 -10.00 5.76
N GLU A 67 -16.93 -10.40 4.92
CA GLU A 67 -16.02 -11.51 5.21
C GLU A 67 -14.65 -11.05 5.74
N ILE A 68 -14.26 -9.80 5.51
CA ILE A 68 -12.98 -9.25 5.99
C ILE A 68 -13.24 -8.23 7.10
N ALA A 69 -13.81 -7.07 6.76
CA ALA A 69 -14.18 -6.01 7.68
C ALA A 69 -15.04 -4.97 6.97
N GLU A 70 -16.01 -4.37 7.68
CA GLU A 70 -16.95 -3.39 7.13
C GLU A 70 -16.24 -2.21 6.43
N ASP A 71 -15.11 -1.76 6.98
CA ASP A 71 -14.32 -0.64 6.49
C ASP A 71 -13.26 -1.02 5.44
N PHE A 72 -13.10 -2.31 5.10
CA PHE A 72 -12.10 -2.77 4.14
C PHE A 72 -12.22 -2.12 2.76
N PRO A 73 -13.42 -2.03 2.13
CA PRO A 73 -13.55 -1.39 0.82
C PRO A 73 -13.10 0.08 0.84
N GLU A 74 -13.43 0.81 1.89
CA GLU A 74 -13.03 2.21 2.05
C GLU A 74 -11.52 2.33 2.26
N ASN A 75 -10.93 1.53 3.15
CA ASN A 75 -9.49 1.50 3.36
C ASN A 75 -8.74 1.27 2.04
N ARG A 76 -9.21 0.32 1.21
CA ARG A 76 -8.63 0.09 -0.13
C ARG A 76 -8.71 1.32 -1.04
N ARG A 77 -9.85 2.02 -1.09
CA ARG A 77 -10.02 3.25 -1.89
C ARG A 77 -9.09 4.36 -1.39
N ARG A 78 -8.99 4.54 -0.07
CA ARG A 78 -8.07 5.50 0.57
C ARG A 78 -6.62 5.21 0.20
N THR A 79 -6.18 3.96 0.28
CA THR A 79 -4.82 3.53 -0.11
C THR A 79 -4.52 3.87 -1.57
N GLN A 80 -5.46 3.61 -2.49
CA GLN A 80 -5.29 3.98 -3.90
C GLN A 80 -5.16 5.50 -4.08
N LYS A 81 -5.96 6.27 -3.34
CA LYS A 81 -5.89 7.74 -3.37
C LYS A 81 -4.54 8.26 -2.85
N ILE A 82 -4.03 7.70 -1.76
CA ILE A 82 -2.71 8.05 -1.21
C ILE A 82 -1.60 7.81 -2.23
N LEU A 83 -1.59 6.65 -2.90
CA LEU A 83 -0.60 6.34 -3.94
C LEU A 83 -0.72 7.26 -5.17
N GLN A 84 -1.93 7.67 -5.54
CA GLN A 84 -2.14 8.65 -6.61
C GLN A 84 -1.64 10.04 -6.23
N ASP A 85 -1.84 10.44 -4.97
CA ASP A 85 -1.38 11.74 -4.48
C ASP A 85 0.14 11.76 -4.31
N GLU A 86 0.76 10.67 -3.84
CA GLU A 86 2.21 10.47 -3.86
C GLU A 86 2.77 10.70 -5.26
N SER A 87 2.17 10.12 -6.30
CA SER A 87 2.66 10.29 -7.67
C SER A 87 2.66 11.74 -8.15
N LYS A 88 1.71 12.57 -7.67
CA LYS A 88 1.67 14.00 -8.00
C LYS A 88 2.71 14.78 -7.21
N LEU A 89 2.84 14.45 -5.92
CA LEU A 89 3.80 15.07 -5.02
C LEU A 89 5.25 14.72 -5.40
N GLU A 90 5.51 13.52 -5.93
CA GLU A 90 6.84 13.12 -6.42
C GLU A 90 7.38 14.09 -7.49
N GLU A 91 6.54 14.63 -8.36
CA GLU A 91 6.96 15.61 -9.37
C GLU A 91 7.44 16.90 -8.71
N ILE A 92 6.73 17.36 -7.69
CA ILE A 92 7.09 18.54 -6.89
C ILE A 92 8.41 18.27 -6.15
N VAL A 93 8.51 17.15 -5.44
CA VAL A 93 9.71 16.75 -4.68
C VAL A 93 10.94 16.67 -5.58
N ARG A 94 10.81 16.19 -6.82
CA ARG A 94 11.94 16.15 -7.77
C ARG A 94 12.43 17.53 -8.19
N LEU A 95 11.56 18.54 -8.18
CA LEU A 95 11.90 19.90 -8.59
C LEU A 95 12.44 20.76 -7.44
N VAL A 96 11.85 20.65 -6.24
CA VAL A 96 12.13 21.56 -5.11
C VAL A 96 12.60 20.87 -3.83
N GLY A 97 12.58 19.53 -3.77
CA GLY A 97 12.95 18.75 -2.58
C GLY A 97 11.78 18.46 -1.64
N MET A 98 11.97 17.50 -0.72
CA MET A 98 10.96 17.08 0.26
C MET A 98 10.62 18.18 1.26
N ASP A 99 11.61 18.99 1.65
CA ASP A 99 11.45 20.06 2.65
C ASP A 99 10.52 21.20 2.19
N ALA A 100 10.20 21.26 0.90
CA ALA A 100 9.27 22.24 0.34
C ALA A 100 7.79 21.86 0.52
N LEU A 101 7.51 20.61 0.89
CA LEU A 101 6.15 20.12 1.11
C LEU A 101 5.61 20.57 2.48
N SER A 102 4.31 20.83 2.55
CA SER A 102 3.63 21.03 3.84
C SER A 102 3.71 19.76 4.71
N PRO A 103 3.63 19.85 6.05
CA PRO A 103 3.67 18.68 6.93
C PRO A 103 2.62 17.60 6.58
N LYS A 104 1.46 18.00 6.07
CA LYS A 104 0.41 17.09 5.59
C LYS A 104 0.80 16.35 4.31
N GLU A 105 1.44 17.03 3.37
CA GLU A 105 1.96 16.42 2.15
C GLU A 105 3.14 15.50 2.47
N GLN A 106 4.01 15.88 3.42
CA GLN A 106 5.06 14.99 3.94
C GLN A 106 4.45 13.74 4.59
N LEU A 107 3.37 13.87 5.36
CA LEU A 107 2.63 12.73 5.91
C LEU A 107 2.08 11.81 4.81
N THR A 108 1.59 12.39 3.72
CA THR A 108 1.08 11.65 2.56
C THR A 108 2.20 10.85 1.89
N MET A 109 3.35 11.49 1.65
CA MET A 109 4.55 10.83 1.09
C MET A 109 5.06 9.71 2.02
N GLU A 110 5.10 9.95 3.32
CA GLU A 110 5.55 8.96 4.30
C GLU A 110 4.60 7.76 4.38
N THR A 111 3.29 8.00 4.41
CA THR A 111 2.28 6.94 4.41
C THR A 111 2.33 6.14 3.11
N ALA A 112 2.51 6.81 1.97
CA ALA A 112 2.65 6.14 0.68
C ALA A 112 3.92 5.28 0.62
N ARG A 113 5.05 5.76 1.18
CA ARG A 113 6.26 4.94 1.34
C ARG A 113 5.97 3.68 2.16
N MET A 114 5.29 3.79 3.30
CA MET A 114 4.91 2.64 4.13
C MET A 114 4.01 1.68 3.36
N ILE A 115 3.02 2.16 2.60
CA ILE A 115 2.20 1.31 1.73
C ILE A 115 3.07 0.56 0.72
N ARG A 116 4.04 1.24 0.08
CA ARG A 116 4.90 0.61 -0.93
C ARG A 116 5.86 -0.41 -0.36
N GLU A 117 6.50 -0.10 0.76
CA GLU A 117 7.60 -0.89 1.33
C GLU A 117 7.12 -1.94 2.32
N ASP A 118 6.05 -1.67 3.06
CA ASP A 118 5.59 -2.53 4.15
C ASP A 118 4.34 -3.33 3.78
N PHE A 119 3.58 -2.95 2.74
CA PHE A 119 2.34 -3.64 2.31
C PHE A 119 2.40 -4.19 0.87
N LEU A 120 2.81 -3.39 -0.11
CA LEU A 120 2.85 -3.82 -1.52
C LEU A 120 4.07 -4.67 -1.85
N PHE A 121 5.18 -4.43 -1.17
CA PHE A 121 6.34 -5.29 -1.27
C PHE A 121 6.04 -6.61 -0.56
N GLN A 122 6.31 -7.72 -1.24
CA GLN A 122 6.14 -9.05 -0.68
C GLN A 122 7.25 -9.97 -1.22
N ASN A 123 8.02 -10.54 -0.31
CA ASN A 123 9.09 -11.46 -0.64
C ASN A 123 8.53 -12.88 -0.87
N GLY A 124 8.28 -13.21 -2.13
CA GLY A 124 7.82 -14.55 -2.54
C GLY A 124 8.79 -15.71 -2.26
N PHE A 125 10.01 -15.45 -1.78
CA PHE A 125 10.99 -16.47 -1.39
C PHE A 125 11.14 -16.63 0.14
N ASP A 126 10.56 -15.73 0.93
CA ASP A 126 10.59 -15.83 2.38
C ASP A 126 9.49 -16.80 2.87
N PRO A 127 9.77 -17.73 3.80
CA PRO A 127 8.78 -18.72 4.23
C PRO A 127 7.55 -18.12 4.93
N VAL A 128 7.65 -16.92 5.51
CA VAL A 128 6.54 -16.24 6.17
C VAL A 128 5.90 -15.23 5.22
N ASP A 129 6.70 -14.38 4.57
CA ASP A 129 6.18 -13.30 3.74
C ASP A 129 5.70 -13.76 2.36
N ALA A 130 6.05 -14.98 1.91
CA ALA A 130 5.54 -15.53 0.64
C ALA A 130 4.01 -15.73 0.61
N TYR A 131 3.35 -15.73 1.77
CA TYR A 131 1.89 -15.83 1.89
C TYR A 131 1.36 -14.89 2.97
N SER A 132 0.20 -14.28 2.72
CA SER A 132 -0.48 -13.43 3.70
C SER A 132 -1.98 -13.61 3.57
N SER A 133 -2.64 -14.00 4.66
CA SER A 133 -4.11 -14.14 4.71
C SER A 133 -4.82 -12.79 4.52
N LEU A 134 -6.09 -12.81 4.12
CA LEU A 134 -6.88 -11.57 3.99
C LEU A 134 -7.01 -10.83 5.34
N HIS A 135 -7.07 -11.57 6.44
CA HIS A 135 -7.08 -11.00 7.79
C HIS A 135 -5.80 -10.24 8.09
N LYS A 136 -4.64 -10.87 7.84
CA LYS A 136 -3.33 -10.25 8.02
C LYS A 136 -3.13 -9.05 7.11
N GLN A 137 -3.52 -9.15 5.83
CA GLN A 137 -3.50 -8.01 4.89
C GLN A 137 -4.34 -6.85 5.39
N TYR A 138 -5.55 -7.12 5.92
CA TYR A 138 -6.39 -6.08 6.49
C TYR A 138 -5.74 -5.41 7.70
N ARG A 139 -5.25 -6.19 8.68
CA ARG A 139 -4.60 -5.66 9.88
C ARG A 139 -3.39 -4.79 9.54
N LEU A 140 -2.53 -5.26 8.64
CA LEU A 140 -1.36 -4.51 8.16
C LEU A 140 -1.74 -3.17 7.51
N LEU A 141 -2.66 -3.20 6.55
CA LEU A 141 -3.12 -1.98 5.90
C LEU A 141 -3.79 -1.03 6.89
N LYS A 142 -4.60 -1.58 7.81
CA LYS A 142 -5.31 -0.81 8.82
C LYS A 142 -4.36 -0.11 9.78
N SER A 143 -3.27 -0.75 10.21
CA SER A 143 -2.28 -0.11 11.09
C SER A 143 -1.53 1.02 10.37
N ILE A 144 -1.19 0.87 9.08
CA ILE A 144 -0.61 1.97 8.28
C ILE A 144 -1.59 3.16 8.19
N LEU A 145 -2.86 2.90 7.90
CA LEU A 145 -3.87 3.97 7.84
C LEU A 145 -4.15 4.59 9.21
N THR A 146 -4.12 3.79 10.28
CA THR A 146 -4.28 4.27 11.66
C THR A 146 -3.11 5.16 12.07
N PHE A 147 -1.89 4.85 11.64
CA PHE A 147 -0.73 5.72 11.82
C PHE A 147 -0.96 7.08 11.14
N MET A 148 -1.41 7.09 9.88
CA MET A 148 -1.75 8.32 9.17
C MET A 148 -2.84 9.12 9.91
N ASP A 149 -3.97 8.48 10.21
CA ASP A 149 -5.14 9.11 10.83
C ASP A 149 -4.80 9.71 12.21
N THR A 150 -3.97 9.03 13.00
CA THR A 150 -3.53 9.53 14.31
C THR A 150 -2.51 10.67 14.18
N ALA A 151 -1.67 10.64 13.14
CA ALA A 151 -0.68 11.68 12.88
C ALA A 151 -1.31 12.96 12.29
N GLU A 152 -2.45 12.88 11.62
CA GLU A 152 -3.10 14.03 10.96
C GLU A 152 -3.31 15.21 11.90
N SER A 153 -3.75 14.96 13.14
CA SER A 153 -3.95 16.04 14.13
C SER A 153 -2.64 16.67 14.58
N LYS A 154 -1.55 15.88 14.63
CA LYS A 154 -0.23 16.35 15.08
C LYS A 154 0.47 17.19 14.02
N VAL A 155 0.43 16.76 12.76
CA VAL A 155 1.04 17.51 11.65
C VAL A 155 0.29 18.80 11.32
N ALA A 156 -0.93 18.98 11.85
CA ALA A 156 -1.70 20.20 11.74
C ALA A 156 -1.35 21.26 12.82
N GLU A 157 -0.58 20.88 13.85
CA GLU A 157 -0.07 21.82 14.85
C GLU A 157 0.93 22.80 14.21
N GLU A 158 0.94 24.06 14.66
CA GLU A 158 1.89 25.06 14.17
C GLU A 158 3.34 24.64 14.51
N ASP A 159 4.26 24.88 13.58
CA ASP A 159 5.70 24.56 13.71
C ASP A 159 6.02 23.08 14.02
N PHE A 160 5.15 22.15 13.65
CA PHE A 160 5.40 20.73 13.83
C PHE A 160 6.64 20.26 13.04
N ASP A 161 7.66 19.78 13.76
CA ASP A 161 8.84 19.15 13.16
C ASP A 161 8.51 17.71 12.73
N PHE A 162 8.32 17.52 11.43
CA PHE A 162 7.99 16.22 10.83
C PHE A 162 9.04 15.13 11.14
N LYS A 163 10.29 15.49 11.44
CA LYS A 163 11.34 14.52 11.80
C LYS A 163 11.00 13.76 13.08
N LYS A 164 10.26 14.36 14.01
CA LYS A 164 9.77 13.68 15.21
C LYS A 164 8.85 12.52 14.87
N LEU A 165 7.95 12.70 13.90
CA LEU A 165 7.08 11.63 13.40
C LEU A 165 7.88 10.57 12.63
N GLN A 166 8.84 10.98 11.80
CA GLN A 166 9.65 10.06 11.01
C GLN A 166 10.50 9.10 11.85
N SER A 167 10.93 9.54 13.02
CA SER A 167 11.79 8.80 13.94
C SER A 167 11.01 7.92 14.94
N LEU A 168 9.68 7.86 14.86
CA LEU A 168 8.89 7.02 15.74
C LEU A 168 9.23 5.52 15.58
N PRO A 169 9.57 4.83 16.68
CA PRO A 169 9.90 3.40 16.65
C PRO A 169 8.78 2.52 16.08
N VAL A 170 7.50 2.88 16.29
CA VAL A 170 6.36 2.07 15.82
C VAL A 170 6.34 1.82 14.31
N LYS A 171 7.01 2.67 13.51
CA LYS A 171 7.15 2.44 12.07
C LYS A 171 7.96 1.19 11.76
N ALA A 172 9.01 0.92 12.54
CA ALA A 172 9.79 -0.31 12.40
C ALA A 172 8.94 -1.53 12.80
N ASP A 173 8.11 -1.41 13.83
CA ASP A 173 7.20 -2.48 14.24
C ASP A 173 6.18 -2.80 13.14
N ILE A 174 5.61 -1.77 12.48
CA ILE A 174 4.73 -1.94 11.31
C ILE A 174 5.48 -2.63 10.17
N ALA A 175 6.68 -2.18 9.81
CA ALA A 175 7.47 -2.76 8.72
C ALA A 175 7.82 -4.24 8.97
N GLN A 176 8.04 -4.64 10.23
CA GLN A 176 8.35 -6.04 10.58
C GLN A 176 7.08 -6.90 10.76
N SER A 177 5.91 -6.30 10.85
CA SER A 177 4.66 -7.03 11.14
C SER A 177 4.21 -7.96 10.01
N SER A 178 4.68 -7.75 8.77
CA SER A 178 4.48 -8.69 7.67
C SER A 178 5.14 -10.06 7.92
N PHE A 179 6.15 -10.15 8.79
CA PHE A 179 6.83 -11.39 9.15
C PHE A 179 6.22 -12.11 10.38
N CYS A 180 5.07 -11.65 10.91
CA CYS A 180 4.42 -12.36 12.00
C CYS A 180 3.75 -13.66 11.52
N ALA A 181 3.68 -14.67 12.38
CA ALA A 181 2.91 -15.88 12.10
C ALA A 181 1.41 -15.56 12.07
N GLU A 182 0.65 -16.29 11.24
CA GLU A 182 -0.80 -16.07 11.08
C GLU A 182 -1.59 -16.21 12.39
N GLU A 183 -1.13 -17.07 13.32
CA GLU A 183 -1.74 -17.26 14.64
C GLU A 183 -1.51 -16.08 15.61
N ASP A 184 -0.48 -15.27 15.37
CA ASP A 184 -0.09 -14.16 16.24
C ASP A 184 -0.60 -12.80 15.73
N VAL A 185 -1.23 -12.76 14.55
CA VAL A 185 -1.67 -11.53 13.86
C VAL A 185 -2.40 -10.59 14.82
N ASP A 186 -3.43 -11.06 15.51
CA ASP A 186 -4.22 -10.17 16.36
C ASP A 186 -3.42 -9.64 17.56
N ALA A 187 -2.61 -10.48 18.20
CA ALA A 187 -1.80 -10.08 19.33
C ALA A 187 -0.70 -9.07 18.94
N VAL A 188 -0.08 -9.25 17.77
CA VAL A 188 0.95 -8.35 17.23
C VAL A 188 0.33 -7.01 16.85
N PHE A 189 -0.72 -7.01 16.04
CA PHE A 189 -1.30 -5.77 15.54
C PHE A 189 -2.02 -4.99 16.64
N ASN A 190 -2.62 -5.62 17.66
CA ASN A 190 -3.17 -4.89 18.81
C ASN A 190 -2.08 -4.09 19.55
N LYS A 191 -0.89 -4.68 19.75
CA LYS A 191 0.24 -3.98 20.36
C LYS A 191 0.74 -2.82 19.49
N ILE A 192 0.77 -3.01 18.17
CA ILE A 192 1.13 -1.95 17.23
C ILE A 192 0.11 -0.81 17.29
N ASP A 193 -1.18 -1.11 17.27
CA ASP A 193 -2.25 -0.11 17.33
C ASP A 193 -2.19 0.72 18.63
N ASP A 194 -1.90 0.08 19.77
CA ASP A 194 -1.67 0.75 21.05
C ASP A 194 -0.39 1.60 21.05
N ALA A 195 0.69 1.09 20.44
CA ALA A 195 1.95 1.81 20.31
C ALA A 195 1.82 3.04 19.41
N ILE A 196 1.07 2.95 18.30
CA ILE A 196 0.76 4.08 17.40
C ILE A 196 0.12 5.22 18.21
N ARG A 197 -0.97 4.91 18.92
CA ARG A 197 -1.72 5.89 19.70
C ARG A 197 -0.87 6.52 20.80
N THR A 198 -0.13 5.69 21.53
CA THR A 198 0.71 6.15 22.64
C THR A 198 1.83 7.05 22.14
N GLN A 199 2.63 6.59 21.17
CA GLN A 199 3.80 7.31 20.68
C GLN A 199 3.42 8.62 19.96
N ILE A 200 2.38 8.62 19.14
CA ILE A 200 1.94 9.83 18.44
C ILE A 200 1.33 10.84 19.42
N SER A 201 0.60 10.39 20.45
CA SER A 201 0.04 11.30 21.46
C SER A 201 1.10 12.08 22.25
N THR A 202 2.31 11.50 22.37
CA THR A 202 3.44 12.11 23.09
C THR A 202 4.29 13.08 22.25
N LEU A 203 4.01 13.21 20.94
CA LEU A 203 4.65 14.18 20.06
C LEU A 203 4.15 15.60 20.32
#